data_AF-A0A952B9K6-F1
#
_entry.id   AF-A0A952B9K6-F1
#
_cell.length_a   1.000
_cell.length_b   1.000
_cell.length_c   1.000
_cell.angle_alpha   90.00
_cell.angle_beta   90.00
_cell.angle_gamma   90.00
#
_symmetry.space_group_name_H-M   'P 1'
#
loop_
_entity.id
_entity.type
_entity.pdbx_description
1 polymer ?
#
loop_
_entity_poly.entity_id
_entity_poly.type
_entity_poly.pdbx_seq_one_letter_code
_entity_poly.pdbx_strand_id
1 'polypeptide(L)'
;MRNVKMTIWVMAVVTILATTVSYADIITFNDGGSHEFNSYTTDTLAVEDSSGGNPTTLSLVSGTYVDNHYVYAYDFSELNVVAGYAYGIFPMDSSTANMSGGEAAYWHSYGISQTYIWGGDVSHRLNSHESSVVNVTGGYISSLVAFDSSVVALSGGIIANLSSYDSSIINIHGSNFFVSDTGGSQGDGYITGNWLDSTPFNISIFNDPVFGEDTISHINLVPAPGALLLGSLGLTFSGWILKRKGMM
;
A
#
# COMPACT_ATOMS: atom_id res chain seq x y z
N MET A 1 -47.91 -43.33 -59.26
CA MET A 1 -47.65 -42.40 -58.13
C MET A 1 -46.42 -41.57 -58.49
N ARG A 2 -46.54 -40.24 -58.61
CA ARG A 2 -45.45 -39.34 -59.01
C ARG A 2 -44.67 -38.91 -57.77
N ASN A 3 -43.36 -39.20 -57.74
CA ASN A 3 -42.46 -38.74 -56.69
C ASN A 3 -42.19 -37.24 -56.86
N VAL A 4 -42.66 -36.43 -55.91
CA VAL A 4 -42.36 -35.00 -55.84
C VAL A 4 -41.09 -34.83 -55.02
N LYS A 5 -40.04 -34.28 -55.63
CA LYS A 5 -38.81 -33.90 -54.92
C LYS A 5 -38.99 -32.50 -54.34
N MET A 6 -39.07 -32.42 -53.01
CA MET A 6 -39.13 -31.16 -52.28
C MET A 6 -37.71 -30.71 -51.94
N THR A 7 -37.32 -29.53 -52.42
CA THR A 7 -36.00 -28.95 -52.13
C THR A 7 -36.18 -27.87 -51.07
N ILE A 8 -35.53 -28.04 -49.92
CA ILE A 8 -35.59 -27.11 -48.79
C ILE A 8 -34.32 -26.27 -48.80
N TRP A 9 -34.45 -24.96 -48.87
CA TRP A 9 -33.36 -24.01 -48.75
C TRP A 9 -33.23 -23.56 -47.30
N VAL A 10 -32.12 -23.89 -46.64
CA VAL A 10 -31.80 -23.41 -45.30
C VAL A 10 -30.94 -22.16 -45.47
N MET A 11 -31.48 -20.99 -45.14
CA MET A 11 -30.70 -19.76 -45.04
C MET A 11 -30.04 -19.68 -43.67
N ALA A 12 -28.72 -19.75 -43.63
CA ALA A 12 -27.93 -19.45 -42.44
C ALA A 12 -27.86 -17.93 -42.26
N VAL A 13 -28.51 -17.41 -41.22
CA VAL A 13 -28.38 -16.01 -40.82
C VAL A 13 -27.13 -15.89 -39.96
N VAL A 14 -26.09 -15.25 -40.49
CA VAL A 14 -24.88 -14.91 -39.75
C VAL A 14 -25.11 -13.57 -39.07
N THR A 15 -25.42 -13.60 -37.78
CA THR A 15 -25.55 -12.40 -36.95
C THR A 15 -24.15 -11.91 -36.58
N ILE A 16 -23.71 -10.81 -37.18
CA ILE A 16 -22.48 -10.12 -36.77
C ILE A 16 -22.83 -9.30 -35.52
N LEU A 17 -22.44 -9.81 -34.34
CA LEU A 17 -22.50 -9.06 -33.08
C LEU A 17 -21.45 -7.95 -33.14
N ALA A 18 -21.89 -6.74 -33.47
CA ALA A 18 -21.08 -5.55 -33.25
C ALA A 18 -20.99 -5.32 -31.74
N THR A 19 -19.86 -5.65 -31.13
CA THR A 19 -19.57 -5.30 -29.74
C THR A 19 -19.34 -3.79 -29.67
N THR A 20 -20.32 -3.04 -29.20
CA THR A 20 -20.08 -1.67 -28.75
C THR A 20 -19.17 -1.73 -27.53
N VAL A 21 -18.01 -1.08 -27.60
CA VAL A 21 -17.16 -0.83 -26.43
C VAL A 21 -18.00 -0.02 -25.44
N SER A 22 -18.44 -0.62 -24.33
CA SER A 22 -19.00 0.18 -23.24
C SER A 22 -17.86 0.97 -22.61
N TYR A 23 -18.14 2.23 -22.29
CA TYR A 23 -17.30 2.99 -21.38
C TYR A 23 -17.20 2.22 -20.06
N ALA A 24 -16.05 2.31 -19.38
CA ALA A 24 -15.82 1.67 -18.09
C ALA A 24 -17.00 1.94 -17.15
N ASP A 25 -17.66 0.87 -16.73
CA ASP A 25 -18.76 0.96 -15.77
C ASP A 25 -18.18 1.02 -14.34
N ILE A 26 -19.02 1.31 -13.37
CA ILE A 26 -18.65 1.26 -11.94
C ILE A 26 -19.45 0.15 -11.28
N ILE A 27 -18.75 -0.83 -10.72
CA ILE A 27 -19.34 -1.88 -9.89
C ILE A 27 -19.28 -1.40 -8.43
N THR A 28 -20.42 -0.99 -7.89
CA THR A 28 -20.53 -0.48 -6.51
C THR A 28 -20.99 -1.56 -5.53
N PHE A 29 -20.27 -1.68 -4.41
CA PHE A 29 -20.64 -2.47 -3.25
C PHE A 29 -20.98 -1.51 -2.09
N ASN A 30 -22.26 -1.40 -1.72
CA ASN A 30 -22.75 -0.43 -0.72
C ASN A 30 -23.93 -0.94 0.10
N ASP A 31 -23.93 -2.22 0.47
CA ASP A 31 -25.01 -2.86 1.22
C ASP A 31 -24.65 -3.14 2.70
N GLY A 32 -23.43 -2.79 3.13
CA GLY A 32 -22.93 -3.06 4.47
C GLY A 32 -22.58 -4.54 4.70
N GLY A 33 -22.54 -5.33 3.62
CA GLY A 33 -22.15 -6.74 3.62
C GLY A 33 -20.66 -6.94 3.37
N SER A 34 -20.26 -8.21 3.35
CA SER A 34 -18.91 -8.63 2.96
C SER A 34 -18.97 -9.35 1.62
N HIS A 35 -18.11 -8.94 0.68
CA HIS A 35 -18.07 -9.43 -0.69
C HIS A 35 -16.69 -9.98 -1.03
N GLU A 36 -16.68 -11.01 -1.86
CA GLU A 36 -15.47 -11.49 -2.51
C GLU A 36 -15.56 -11.20 -4.01
N PHE A 37 -14.52 -10.61 -4.56
CA PHE A 37 -14.34 -10.47 -5.99
C PHE A 37 -13.26 -11.45 -6.46
N ASN A 38 -13.54 -12.19 -7.53
CA ASN A 38 -12.66 -13.25 -8.04
C ASN A 38 -12.72 -13.37 -9.57
N SER A 39 -13.01 -12.27 -10.25
CA SER A 39 -13.19 -12.21 -11.71
C SER A 39 -12.20 -11.24 -12.36
N TYR A 40 -12.10 -11.33 -13.68
CA TYR A 40 -11.54 -10.27 -14.52
C TYR A 40 -12.56 -9.14 -14.67
N THR A 41 -12.09 -7.89 -14.62
CA THR A 41 -12.89 -6.72 -14.97
C THR A 41 -12.03 -5.60 -15.55
N THR A 42 -12.64 -4.84 -16.44
CA THR A 42 -12.14 -3.54 -16.94
C THR A 42 -12.99 -2.40 -16.41
N ASP A 43 -13.74 -2.63 -15.35
CA ASP A 43 -14.59 -1.65 -14.70
C ASP A 43 -13.96 -1.21 -13.38
N THR A 44 -14.35 -0.03 -12.91
CA THR A 44 -13.94 0.44 -11.59
C THR A 44 -14.73 -0.30 -10.52
N LEU A 45 -14.07 -0.72 -9.46
CA LEU A 45 -14.73 -1.24 -8.27
C LEU A 45 -14.82 -0.12 -7.23
N ALA A 46 -16.01 0.14 -6.70
CA ALA A 46 -16.23 1.12 -5.63
C ALA A 46 -16.84 0.44 -4.40
N VAL A 47 -16.23 0.63 -3.24
CA VAL A 47 -16.73 0.12 -1.95
C VAL A 47 -17.12 1.33 -1.11
N GLU A 48 -18.39 1.38 -0.72
CA GLU A 48 -18.97 2.50 0.02
C GLU A 48 -19.77 1.96 1.21
N ASP A 49 -20.04 2.80 2.19
CA ASP A 49 -20.93 2.45 3.29
C ASP A 49 -22.37 2.25 2.78
N SER A 50 -23.13 1.43 3.48
CA SER A 50 -24.56 1.35 3.22
C SER A 50 -25.28 2.66 3.53
N SER A 51 -26.50 2.83 3.00
CA SER A 51 -27.36 3.97 3.38
C SER A 51 -27.66 4.06 4.88
N GLY A 52 -27.43 2.97 5.63
CA GLY A 52 -27.54 2.92 7.09
C GLY A 52 -26.25 3.25 7.85
N GLY A 53 -25.16 3.58 7.15
CA GLY A 53 -23.84 3.83 7.73
C GLY A 53 -23.10 2.57 8.18
N ASN A 54 -23.56 1.38 7.79
CA ASN A 54 -22.80 0.15 8.04
C ASN A 54 -21.68 0.03 7.00
N PRO A 55 -20.43 -0.22 7.43
CA PRO A 55 -19.31 -0.46 6.54
C PRO A 55 -19.54 -1.65 5.61
N THR A 56 -19.17 -1.50 4.33
CA THR A 56 -19.09 -2.61 3.38
C THR A 56 -17.65 -3.11 3.31
N THR A 57 -17.46 -4.43 3.20
CA THR A 57 -16.14 -5.04 3.01
C THR A 57 -16.05 -5.65 1.61
N LEU A 58 -14.97 -5.38 0.88
CA LEU A 58 -14.63 -6.07 -0.37
C LEU A 58 -13.29 -6.79 -0.24
N SER A 59 -13.26 -8.06 -0.59
CA SER A 59 -12.03 -8.85 -0.63
C SER A 59 -11.67 -9.21 -2.07
N LEU A 60 -10.51 -8.76 -2.53
CA LEU A 60 -9.89 -9.20 -3.77
C LEU A 60 -9.15 -10.52 -3.51
N VAL A 61 -9.69 -11.61 -4.03
CA VAL A 61 -9.15 -12.96 -3.83
C VAL A 61 -8.57 -13.53 -5.13
N SER A 62 -8.07 -14.76 -5.08
CA SER A 62 -7.48 -15.44 -6.24
C SER A 62 -8.46 -15.47 -7.41
N GLY A 63 -7.98 -15.07 -8.59
CA GLY A 63 -8.80 -14.90 -9.80
C GLY A 63 -9.19 -13.44 -10.07
N THR A 64 -9.04 -12.54 -9.10
CA THR A 64 -9.20 -11.10 -9.33
C THR A 64 -8.15 -10.57 -10.30
N TYR A 65 -8.62 -9.86 -11.32
CA TYR A 65 -7.78 -9.06 -12.19
C TYR A 65 -8.53 -7.78 -12.60
N VAL A 66 -8.16 -6.66 -12.00
CA VAL A 66 -8.72 -5.33 -12.33
C VAL A 66 -7.75 -4.61 -13.26
N ASP A 67 -8.05 -4.62 -14.55
CA ASP A 67 -7.14 -4.18 -15.61
C ASP A 67 -7.33 -2.71 -15.98
N ASN A 68 -6.27 -1.91 -15.89
CA ASN A 68 -6.26 -0.47 -16.19
C ASN A 68 -7.36 0.37 -15.50
N HIS A 69 -7.89 -0.14 -14.38
CA HIS A 69 -8.95 0.48 -13.60
C HIS A 69 -8.63 0.43 -12.10
N TYR A 70 -9.47 1.09 -11.32
CA TYR A 70 -9.18 1.36 -9.92
C TYR A 70 -10.16 0.63 -9.01
N VAL A 71 -9.69 0.38 -7.78
CA VAL A 71 -10.51 -0.09 -6.68
C VAL A 71 -10.51 1.00 -5.62
N TYR A 72 -11.67 1.62 -5.41
CA TYR A 72 -11.87 2.66 -4.41
C TYR A 72 -12.54 2.09 -3.16
N ALA A 73 -12.11 2.56 -1.99
CA ALA A 73 -12.80 2.35 -0.73
C ALA A 73 -13.08 3.72 -0.09
N TYR A 74 -14.34 4.01 0.22
CA TYR A 74 -14.79 5.30 0.76
C TYR A 74 -15.29 5.15 2.20
N ASP A 75 -15.51 6.28 2.89
CA ASP A 75 -16.11 6.34 4.22
C ASP A 75 -15.49 5.37 5.21
N PHE A 76 -16.25 4.49 5.88
CA PHE A 76 -15.72 3.50 6.83
C PHE A 76 -15.53 2.11 6.22
N SER A 77 -15.62 1.99 4.89
CA SER A 77 -15.51 0.71 4.20
C SER A 77 -14.13 0.05 4.34
N GLU A 78 -14.10 -1.25 4.08
CA GLU A 78 -12.89 -2.06 4.19
C GLU A 78 -12.55 -2.75 2.85
N LEU A 79 -11.32 -2.57 2.39
CA LEU A 79 -10.78 -3.26 1.21
C LEU A 79 -9.68 -4.23 1.62
N ASN A 80 -9.81 -5.50 1.24
CA ASN A 80 -8.85 -6.55 1.55
C ASN A 80 -8.22 -7.10 0.26
N VAL A 81 -6.92 -6.93 0.09
CA VAL A 81 -6.14 -7.54 -1.01
C VAL A 81 -5.47 -8.80 -0.48
N VAL A 82 -6.10 -9.94 -0.79
CA VAL A 82 -5.64 -11.26 -0.34
C VAL A 82 -4.82 -11.94 -1.43
N ALA A 83 -5.25 -11.81 -2.68
CA ALA A 83 -4.57 -12.31 -3.87
C ALA A 83 -5.06 -11.57 -5.13
N GLY A 84 -4.58 -11.98 -6.30
CA GLY A 84 -4.97 -11.37 -7.58
C GLY A 84 -4.16 -10.12 -7.89
N TYR A 85 -4.65 -9.35 -8.87
CA TYR A 85 -4.02 -8.13 -9.36
C TYR A 85 -5.03 -6.98 -9.42
N ALA A 86 -4.61 -5.80 -8.95
CA ALA A 86 -5.33 -4.55 -9.16
C ALA A 86 -4.39 -3.49 -9.74
N TYR A 87 -4.82 -2.81 -10.81
CA TYR A 87 -4.00 -1.74 -11.38
C TYR A 87 -3.83 -0.56 -10.41
N GLY A 88 -4.88 -0.13 -9.72
CA GLY A 88 -4.75 0.90 -8.69
C GLY A 88 -5.71 0.72 -7.52
N ILE A 89 -5.22 1.02 -6.32
CA ILE A 89 -5.96 0.91 -5.06
C ILE A 89 -5.98 2.27 -4.38
N PHE A 90 -7.19 2.71 -4.01
CA PHE A 90 -7.46 4.07 -3.53
C PHE A 90 -8.36 4.04 -2.28
N PRO A 91 -7.80 3.76 -1.09
CA PRO A 91 -8.50 4.05 0.16
C PRO A 91 -8.61 5.57 0.35
N MET A 92 -9.85 6.04 0.46
CA MET A 92 -10.23 7.43 0.62
C MET A 92 -10.86 7.64 2.01
N ASP A 93 -11.04 8.91 2.39
CA ASP A 93 -11.75 9.33 3.61
C ASP A 93 -11.32 8.59 4.88
N SER A 94 -12.20 7.80 5.49
CA SER A 94 -11.94 7.07 6.76
C SER A 94 -11.68 5.58 6.55
N SER A 95 -11.49 5.16 5.30
CA SER A 95 -11.54 3.74 4.94
C SER A 95 -10.32 2.99 5.43
N THR A 96 -10.43 1.67 5.48
CA THR A 96 -9.31 0.79 5.79
C THR A 96 -8.99 -0.09 4.59
N ALA A 97 -7.72 -0.15 4.19
CA ALA A 97 -7.26 -1.07 3.17
C ALA A 97 -6.10 -1.94 3.68
N ASN A 98 -6.22 -3.23 3.47
CA ASN A 98 -5.32 -4.25 3.97
C ASN A 98 -4.71 -5.04 2.80
N MET A 99 -3.41 -5.30 2.84
CA MET A 99 -2.72 -6.14 1.86
C MET A 99 -1.94 -7.25 2.57
N SER A 100 -2.40 -8.49 2.32
CA SER A 100 -1.78 -9.72 2.83
C SER A 100 -1.10 -10.53 1.74
N GLY A 101 -1.40 -10.22 0.48
CA GLY A 101 -0.90 -10.90 -0.72
C GLY A 101 -1.32 -10.14 -1.98
N GLY A 102 -1.27 -10.82 -3.13
CA GLY A 102 -1.61 -10.22 -4.42
C GLY A 102 -0.60 -9.17 -4.90
N GLU A 103 -0.99 -8.45 -5.95
CA GLU A 103 -0.21 -7.37 -6.55
C GLU A 103 -1.10 -6.14 -6.77
N ALA A 104 -0.56 -4.97 -6.45
CA ALA A 104 -1.13 -3.68 -6.82
C ALA A 104 -0.08 -2.88 -7.61
N ALA A 105 -0.41 -2.38 -8.81
CA ALA A 105 0.56 -1.53 -9.51
C ALA A 105 0.72 -0.18 -8.79
N TYR A 106 -0.41 0.48 -8.50
CA TYR A 106 -0.46 1.74 -7.77
C TYR A 106 -1.28 1.61 -6.49
N TRP A 107 -0.84 2.28 -5.43
CA TRP A 107 -1.58 2.39 -4.18
C TRP A 107 -1.51 3.83 -3.70
N HIS A 108 -2.67 4.47 -3.49
CA HIS A 108 -2.75 5.86 -3.07
C HIS A 108 -3.72 6.01 -1.91
N SER A 109 -3.21 6.33 -0.72
CA SER A 109 -4.02 6.53 0.48
C SER A 109 -4.31 8.00 0.69
N TYR A 110 -5.59 8.38 0.81
CA TYR A 110 -6.07 9.76 0.98
C TYR A 110 -6.88 9.92 2.27
N GLY A 111 -7.24 11.15 2.63
CA GLY A 111 -8.06 11.45 3.80
C GLY A 111 -7.36 11.15 5.11
N ILE A 112 -8.09 10.50 6.01
CA ILE A 112 -7.62 9.91 7.26
C ILE A 112 -7.58 8.37 7.16
N SER A 113 -7.49 7.83 5.94
CA SER A 113 -7.56 6.39 5.70
C SER A 113 -6.38 5.65 6.34
N GLN A 114 -6.61 4.38 6.61
CA GLN A 114 -5.61 3.49 7.19
C GLN A 114 -5.24 2.40 6.20
N THR A 115 -3.95 2.25 5.93
CA THR A 115 -3.41 1.22 5.06
C THR A 115 -2.48 0.30 5.83
N TYR A 116 -2.67 -1.01 5.71
CA TYR A 116 -1.87 -2.04 6.36
C TYR A 116 -1.33 -3.02 5.34
N ILE A 117 0.00 -3.12 5.22
CA ILE A 117 0.67 -4.03 4.28
C ILE A 117 1.58 -4.98 5.07
N TRP A 118 1.28 -6.26 5.03
CA TRP A 118 2.09 -7.32 5.65
C TRP A 118 2.48 -8.44 4.68
N GLY A 119 2.07 -8.33 3.43
CA GLY A 119 2.46 -9.20 2.32
C GLY A 119 2.09 -8.57 0.97
N GLY A 120 2.34 -9.30 -0.12
CA GLY A 120 2.04 -8.83 -1.48
C GLY A 120 3.12 -7.95 -2.11
N ASP A 121 2.79 -7.39 -3.28
CA ASP A 121 3.69 -6.59 -4.12
C ASP A 121 3.01 -5.28 -4.55
N VAL A 122 3.57 -4.13 -4.16
CA VAL A 122 3.24 -2.82 -4.75
C VAL A 122 4.29 -2.48 -5.82
N SER A 123 3.99 -2.84 -7.06
CA SER A 123 5.01 -2.98 -8.11
C SER A 123 5.50 -1.65 -8.69
N HIS A 124 4.70 -0.57 -8.61
CA HIS A 124 5.14 0.77 -9.02
C HIS A 124 5.27 1.72 -7.84
N ARG A 125 4.17 2.12 -7.21
CA ARG A 125 4.22 3.20 -6.21
C ARG A 125 3.14 3.09 -5.14
N LEU A 126 3.56 3.25 -3.89
CA LEU A 126 2.73 3.47 -2.72
C LEU A 126 2.84 4.94 -2.29
N ASN A 127 1.76 5.68 -2.44
CA ASN A 127 1.64 7.07 -1.99
C ASN A 127 0.76 7.19 -0.76
N SER A 128 1.22 7.95 0.22
CA SER A 128 0.41 8.40 1.35
C SER A 128 0.18 9.91 1.23
N HIS A 129 -1.07 10.34 1.25
CA HIS A 129 -1.47 11.74 1.12
C HIS A 129 -2.25 12.21 2.37
N GLU A 130 -2.39 13.52 2.50
CA GLU A 130 -3.20 14.19 3.52
C GLU A 130 -2.85 13.76 4.94
N SER A 131 -3.79 13.17 5.69
CA SER A 131 -3.60 12.70 7.07
C SER A 131 -3.68 11.18 7.16
N SER A 132 -3.44 10.48 6.05
CA SER A 132 -3.47 9.01 6.01
C SER A 132 -2.35 8.38 6.83
N VAL A 133 -2.59 7.15 7.27
CA VAL A 133 -1.62 6.35 8.03
C VAL A 133 -1.34 5.05 7.28
N VAL A 134 -0.07 4.81 6.95
CA VAL A 134 0.38 3.61 6.25
C VAL A 134 1.32 2.81 7.15
N ASN A 135 0.98 1.55 7.42
CA ASN A 135 1.78 0.63 8.21
C ASN A 135 2.29 -0.51 7.33
N VAL A 136 3.61 -0.65 7.22
CA VAL A 136 4.27 -1.71 6.45
C VAL A 136 5.08 -2.61 7.38
N THR A 137 4.71 -3.89 7.40
CA THR A 137 5.37 -4.93 8.20
C THR A 137 5.96 -6.06 7.33
N GLY A 138 5.64 -6.07 6.03
CA GLY A 138 6.06 -7.09 5.07
C GLY A 138 5.76 -6.69 3.62
N GLY A 139 5.96 -7.61 2.68
CA GLY A 139 5.74 -7.39 1.25
C GLY A 139 6.91 -6.72 0.52
N TYR A 140 6.68 -6.41 -0.76
CA TYR A 140 7.61 -5.67 -1.61
C TYR A 140 6.96 -4.36 -2.06
N ILE A 141 7.70 -3.25 -1.97
CA ILE A 141 7.26 -1.92 -2.41
C ILE A 141 8.37 -1.31 -3.26
N SER A 142 8.07 -1.07 -4.53
CA SER A 142 9.03 -0.51 -5.48
C SER A 142 9.40 0.95 -5.17
N SER A 143 8.41 1.78 -4.86
CA SER A 143 8.60 3.18 -4.46
C SER A 143 7.56 3.54 -3.43
N LEU A 144 8.00 4.09 -2.30
CA LEU A 144 7.13 4.62 -1.26
C LEU A 144 7.33 6.13 -1.15
N VAL A 145 6.24 6.88 -1.27
CA VAL A 145 6.26 8.34 -1.17
C VAL A 145 5.24 8.81 -0.13
N ALA A 146 5.69 9.58 0.85
CA ALA A 146 4.83 10.25 1.81
C ALA A 146 4.67 11.74 1.46
N PHE A 147 3.44 12.24 1.47
CA PHE A 147 3.07 13.63 1.18
C PHE A 147 2.27 14.26 2.32
N ASP A 148 2.13 15.59 2.28
CA ASP A 148 1.27 16.38 3.15
C ASP A 148 1.59 16.18 4.66
N SER A 149 0.65 15.66 5.45
CA SER A 149 0.77 15.39 6.89
C SER A 149 0.70 13.88 7.20
N SER A 150 0.92 13.05 6.20
CA SER A 150 0.76 11.60 6.33
C SER A 150 1.84 10.98 7.23
N VAL A 151 1.51 9.83 7.80
CA VAL A 151 2.44 9.10 8.67
C VAL A 151 2.63 7.69 8.13
N VAL A 152 3.87 7.34 7.85
CA VAL A 152 4.27 6.01 7.42
C VAL A 152 5.10 5.34 8.52
N ALA A 153 4.75 4.11 8.88
CA ALA A 153 5.52 3.28 9.82
C ALA A 153 6.03 2.01 9.12
N LEU A 154 7.35 1.81 9.12
CA LEU A 154 8.03 0.68 8.49
C LEU A 154 8.67 -0.20 9.55
N SER A 155 8.38 -1.49 9.53
CA SER A 155 8.96 -2.48 10.47
C SER A 155 9.36 -3.81 9.82
N GLY A 156 9.22 -3.91 8.50
CA GLY A 156 9.61 -5.06 7.70
C GLY A 156 9.38 -4.82 6.21
N GLY A 157 9.54 -5.87 5.40
CA GLY A 157 9.38 -5.84 3.95
C GLY A 157 10.65 -5.45 3.18
N ILE A 158 10.50 -5.31 1.87
CA ILE A 158 11.53 -4.87 0.93
C ILE A 158 11.05 -3.57 0.29
N ILE A 159 11.72 -2.47 0.57
CA ILE A 159 11.39 -1.15 0.03
C ILE A 159 12.57 -0.68 -0.81
N ALA A 160 12.37 -0.49 -2.11
CA ALA A 160 13.48 -0.13 -3.00
C ALA A 160 13.80 1.38 -2.95
N ASN A 161 12.78 2.24 -3.05
CA ASN A 161 12.94 3.69 -3.02
C ASN A 161 12.02 4.34 -1.99
N LEU A 162 12.53 5.36 -1.31
CA LEU A 162 11.82 6.10 -0.27
C LEU A 162 11.93 7.59 -0.51
N SER A 163 10.80 8.28 -0.44
CA SER A 163 10.68 9.74 -0.56
C SER A 163 9.69 10.28 0.46
N SER A 164 9.93 11.49 0.93
CA SER A 164 9.03 12.18 1.85
C SER A 164 9.00 13.67 1.56
N TYR A 165 7.82 14.26 1.60
CA TYR A 165 7.59 15.67 1.28
C TYR A 165 6.68 16.36 2.31
N ASP A 166 6.64 17.69 2.24
CA ASP A 166 5.83 18.58 3.10
C ASP A 166 6.08 18.40 4.60
N SER A 167 5.07 17.97 5.36
CA SER A 167 5.15 17.72 6.82
C SER A 167 5.00 16.24 7.15
N SER A 168 5.12 15.36 6.16
CA SER A 168 4.92 13.93 6.35
C SER A 168 6.08 13.30 7.12
N ILE A 169 5.81 12.17 7.78
CA ILE A 169 6.77 11.52 8.66
C ILE A 169 6.90 10.06 8.28
N ILE A 170 8.14 9.61 8.10
CA ILE A 170 8.44 8.19 7.90
C ILE A 170 9.21 7.67 9.11
N ASN A 171 8.59 6.76 9.86
CA ASN A 171 9.17 6.10 11.02
C ASN A 171 9.72 4.74 10.60
N ILE A 172 11.03 4.52 10.76
CA ILE A 172 11.68 3.24 10.46
C ILE A 172 12.04 2.56 11.79
N HIS A 173 11.42 1.41 12.05
CA HIS A 173 11.61 0.63 13.26
C HIS A 173 12.63 -0.49 13.03
N GLY A 174 13.75 -0.44 13.74
CA GLY A 174 14.87 -1.34 13.50
C GLY A 174 16.08 -1.09 14.39
N SER A 175 17.23 -1.55 13.90
CA SER A 175 18.52 -1.43 14.58
C SER A 175 19.67 -1.30 13.58
N ASN A 176 20.87 -0.97 14.09
CA ASN A 176 22.10 -0.84 13.29
C ASN A 176 21.96 0.11 12.09
N PHE A 177 21.22 1.21 12.28
CA PHE A 177 21.01 2.17 11.22
C PHE A 177 22.31 2.82 10.76
N PHE A 178 22.47 2.91 9.44
CA PHE A 178 23.46 3.73 8.78
C PHE A 178 22.76 4.54 7.69
N VAL A 179 22.97 5.86 7.71
CA VAL A 179 22.41 6.80 6.75
C VAL A 179 23.57 7.41 5.97
N SER A 180 23.44 7.43 4.66
CA SER A 180 24.34 8.14 3.75
C SER A 180 23.52 9.16 2.97
N ASP A 181 23.99 10.40 2.90
CA ASP A 181 23.45 11.48 2.08
C ASP A 181 23.95 11.44 0.62
N THR A 182 24.78 10.44 0.30
CA THR A 182 25.32 10.20 -1.04
C THR A 182 25.18 8.73 -1.41
N GLY A 183 25.02 8.45 -2.71
CA GLY A 183 24.86 7.09 -3.24
C GLY A 183 23.39 6.72 -3.45
N GLY A 184 23.04 5.44 -3.29
CA GLY A 184 21.70 4.96 -3.67
C GLY A 184 21.49 4.88 -5.18
N SER A 185 20.27 4.56 -5.60
CA SER A 185 19.93 4.37 -7.02
C SER A 185 20.06 5.66 -7.86
N GLN A 186 19.86 6.83 -7.26
CA GLN A 186 19.85 8.13 -7.95
C GLN A 186 20.92 9.12 -7.47
N GLY A 187 21.70 8.77 -6.44
CA GLY A 187 22.72 9.65 -5.87
C GLY A 187 22.29 10.40 -4.60
N ASP A 188 21.00 10.36 -4.26
CA ASP A 188 20.38 11.12 -3.16
C ASP A 188 20.56 10.49 -1.77
N GLY A 189 21.31 9.39 -1.70
CA GLY A 189 21.59 8.70 -0.45
C GLY A 189 20.84 7.38 -0.27
N TYR A 190 21.06 6.76 0.88
CA TYR A 190 20.45 5.49 1.24
C TYR A 190 20.46 5.27 2.76
N ILE A 191 19.59 4.38 3.21
CA ILE A 191 19.51 3.93 4.61
C ILE A 191 19.67 2.42 4.62
N THR A 192 20.61 1.93 5.43
CA THR A 192 20.73 0.50 5.74
C THR A 192 20.48 0.26 7.22
N GLY A 193 20.13 -0.98 7.56
CA GLY A 193 20.03 -1.43 8.93
C GLY A 193 19.50 -2.86 8.99
N ASN A 194 18.95 -3.20 10.15
CA ASN A 194 18.24 -4.45 10.37
C ASN A 194 16.83 -4.14 10.87
N TRP A 195 15.84 -4.85 10.34
CA TRP A 195 14.50 -4.92 10.92
C TRP A 195 14.56 -5.55 12.32
N LEU A 196 13.43 -5.54 13.04
CA LEU A 196 13.36 -6.08 14.41
C LEU A 196 13.61 -7.59 14.49
N ASP A 197 13.38 -8.32 13.40
CA ASP A 197 13.67 -9.75 13.24
C ASP A 197 15.13 -10.03 12.81
N SER A 198 15.98 -9.00 12.80
CA SER A 198 17.36 -9.01 12.31
C SER A 198 17.55 -9.13 10.79
N THR A 199 16.47 -9.17 10.00
CA THR A 199 16.57 -9.16 8.53
C THR A 199 17.20 -7.85 8.07
N PRO A 200 18.28 -7.87 7.28
CA PRO A 200 18.92 -6.64 6.81
C PRO A 200 18.05 -5.94 5.76
N PHE A 201 18.11 -4.61 5.72
CA PHE A 201 17.50 -3.80 4.67
C PHE A 201 18.49 -2.79 4.10
N ASN A 202 18.23 -2.39 2.86
CA ASN A 202 18.92 -1.31 2.16
C ASN A 202 17.89 -0.57 1.30
N ILE A 203 17.58 0.66 1.68
CA ILE A 203 16.53 1.48 1.08
C ILE A 203 17.20 2.68 0.43
N SER A 204 17.00 2.88 -0.88
CA SER A 204 17.49 4.07 -1.56
C SER A 204 16.60 5.26 -1.21
N ILE A 205 17.23 6.40 -0.96
CA ILE A 205 16.53 7.67 -0.84
C ILE A 205 16.38 8.23 -2.25
N PHE A 206 15.22 8.81 -2.53
CA PHE A 206 14.94 9.48 -3.79
C PHE A 206 14.37 10.86 -3.51
N ASN A 207 14.99 11.88 -4.10
CA ASN A 207 14.45 13.24 -4.11
C ASN A 207 13.90 13.53 -5.51
N ASP A 208 12.59 13.71 -5.61
CA ASP A 208 11.96 14.10 -6.86
C ASP A 208 12.16 15.60 -7.08
N PRO A 209 12.78 16.02 -8.21
CA PRO A 209 13.05 17.44 -8.47
C PRO A 209 11.77 18.30 -8.57
N VAL A 210 10.61 17.68 -8.76
CA VAL A 210 9.31 18.38 -8.77
C VAL A 210 8.84 18.71 -7.36
N PHE A 211 9.12 17.85 -6.38
CA PHE A 211 8.57 17.93 -5.02
C PHE A 211 9.59 18.40 -3.97
N GLY A 212 10.90 18.35 -4.26
CA GLY A 212 11.96 18.93 -3.44
C GLY A 212 13.02 17.92 -2.96
N GLU A 213 14.00 18.41 -2.21
CA GLU A 213 15.18 17.64 -1.75
C GLU A 213 15.23 17.48 -0.22
N ASP A 214 14.14 17.05 0.42
CA ASP A 214 14.07 17.04 1.90
C ASP A 214 13.78 15.67 2.54
N THR A 215 13.86 14.58 1.76
CA THR A 215 13.43 13.25 2.24
C THR A 215 14.13 12.84 3.55
N ILE A 216 15.43 13.09 3.69
CA ILE A 216 16.20 12.67 4.88
C ILE A 216 15.68 13.33 6.16
N SER A 217 15.27 14.60 6.11
CA SER A 217 14.88 15.32 7.32
C SER A 217 13.53 14.85 7.87
N HIS A 218 12.75 14.13 7.07
CA HIS A 218 11.44 13.59 7.43
C HIS A 218 11.51 12.15 7.96
N ILE A 219 12.70 11.56 8.04
CA ILE A 219 12.88 10.17 8.47
C ILE A 219 13.25 10.11 9.95
N ASN A 220 12.39 9.48 10.73
CA ASN A 220 12.64 9.14 12.13
C ASN A 220 13.14 7.70 12.24
N LEU A 221 14.38 7.55 12.68
CA LEU A 221 14.93 6.25 13.05
C LEU A 221 14.49 5.91 14.47
N VAL A 222 13.65 4.89 14.64
CA VAL A 222 13.09 4.51 15.93
C VAL A 222 13.79 3.24 16.42
N PRO A 223 14.70 3.33 17.42
CA PRO A 223 15.35 2.16 17.98
C PRO A 223 14.35 1.22 18.64
N ALA A 224 14.69 -0.07 18.70
CA ALA A 224 13.90 -1.05 19.44
C ALA A 224 13.64 -0.58 20.90
N PRO A 225 12.45 -0.83 21.48
CA PRO A 225 12.09 -0.34 22.82
C PRO A 225 13.08 -0.70 23.93
N GLY A 226 13.75 -1.85 23.80
CA GLY A 226 14.77 -2.30 24.75
C GLY A 226 16.00 -1.39 24.82
N ALA A 227 16.36 -0.71 23.72
CA ALA A 227 17.52 0.19 23.68
C ALA A 227 17.31 1.42 24.58
N LEU A 228 16.09 1.96 24.63
CA LEU A 228 15.74 3.10 25.48
C LEU A 228 15.79 2.72 26.97
N LEU A 229 15.29 1.53 27.30
CA LEU A 229 15.35 1.01 28.66
C LEU A 229 16.80 0.80 29.12
N LEU A 230 17.64 0.18 28.29
CA LEU A 230 19.06 -0.02 28.60
C LEU A 230 19.82 1.31 28.73
N GLY A 231 19.53 2.29 27.88
CA GLY A 231 20.10 3.64 27.98
C GLY A 231 19.77 4.31 29.31
N SER A 232 18.49 4.29 29.71
CA SER A 232 18.06 4.86 31.00
C SER A 232 18.70 4.15 32.21
N LEU A 233 18.81 2.82 32.17
CA LEU A 233 19.49 2.05 33.22
C LEU A 233 21.01 2.33 33.25
N GLY A 234 21.66 2.48 32.10
CA GLY A 234 23.08 2.84 32.02
C GLY A 234 23.39 4.21 32.64
N LEU A 235 22.52 5.20 32.40
CA LEU A 235 22.67 6.54 32.99
C LEU A 235 22.50 6.53 34.51
N THR A 236 21.51 5.80 35.03
CA THR A 236 21.30 5.68 36.48
C THR A 236 22.46 4.97 37.17
N PHE A 237 23.01 3.92 36.56
CA PHE A 237 24.16 3.20 37.11
C PHE A 237 25.45 4.04 37.08
N SER A 238 25.67 4.79 36.02
CA SER A 238 26.82 5.71 35.89
C SER A 238 26.78 6.83 36.93
N GLY A 239 25.60 7.41 37.17
CA GLY A 239 25.40 8.40 38.23
C GLY A 239 25.67 7.84 39.63
N TRP A 240 25.28 6.58 39.89
CA TRP A 240 25.56 5.90 41.16
C TRP A 240 27.06 5.66 41.38
N ILE A 241 27.81 5.27 40.35
CA ILE A 241 29.27 5.10 40.43
C ILE A 241 29.97 6.43 40.70
N LEU A 242 29.58 7.51 40.03
CA LEU A 242 30.16 8.84 40.26
C LEU A 242 29.92 9.33 41.69
N LYS A 243 28.73 9.09 42.25
CA LYS A 243 28.42 9.41 43.65
C LYS A 243 29.32 8.68 44.65
N ARG A 244 29.73 7.44 44.35
CA ARG A 244 30.66 6.68 45.21
C ARG A 244 32.11 7.18 45.14
N LYS A 245 32.55 7.75 44.01
CA LYS A 245 33.93 8.24 43.85
C LYS A 245 34.15 9.66 44.41
N GLY A 246 33.10 10.46 44.59
CA GLY A 246 33.17 11.81 45.17
C GLY A 246 33.07 11.87 46.70
N MET A 247 33.14 10.74 47.41
CA MET A 247 33.10 10.67 48.89
C MET A 247 34.42 10.15 49.48
N MET A 248 35.55 10.46 48.85
CA MET A 248 36.89 10.42 49.43
C MET A 248 37.51 11.81 49.34
#